data_AF-A0A2E5IP14-F1
#
_entry.id   AF-A0A2E5IP14-F1
#
_cell.length_a   1.000
_cell.length_b   1.000
_cell.length_c   1.000
_cell.angle_alpha   90.00
_cell.angle_beta   90.00
_cell.angle_gamma   90.00
#
_symmetry.space_group_name_H-M   'P 1'
#
loop_
_entity.id
_entity.type
_entity.pdbx_description
1 polymer ?
#
loop_
_entity_poly.entity_id
_entity_poly.type
_entity_poly.pdbx_seq_one_letter_code
_entity_poly.pdbx_strand_id
1 'polypeptide(L)' 'FVSCANDDPLELAAPSVQIYQDWILAGAEAELHMFSKGGHGYGMNKINAPVDRWSQLLIDWILAL' A
#
# COMPACT_ATOMS: atom_id res chain seq x y z
N PHE A 1 1.00 2.69 7.51
CA PHE A 1 1.06 1.71 6.42
C PHE A 1 0.12 2.13 5.28
N VAL A 2 0.63 2.20 4.04
CA VAL A 2 -0.14 2.48 2.82
C VAL A 2 0.10 1.36 1.83
N SER A 3 -0.95 0.87 1.16
CA SER A 3 -0.87 -0.15 0.12
C SER A 3 -1.69 0.29 -1.09
N CYS A 4 -1.09 0.38 -2.26
CA CYS A 4 -1.74 0.84 -3.49
C CYS A 4 -1.17 0.13 -4.73
N ALA A 5 -1.93 0.11 -5.82
CA ALA A 5 -1.47 -0.38 -7.12
C ALA A 5 -1.38 0.78 -8.12
N ASN A 6 -0.31 0.82 -8.92
CA ASN A 6 -0.09 1.85 -9.94
C ASN A 6 -1.13 1.84 -11.06
N ASP A 7 -1.73 0.69 -11.33
CA ASP A 7 -2.79 0.52 -12.32
C ASP A 7 -4.20 0.65 -11.72
N ASP A 8 -4.33 1.23 -10.51
CA ASP A 8 -5.62 1.62 -9.98
C ASP A 8 -6.26 2.69 -10.89
N PRO A 9 -7.42 2.42 -11.51
CA PRO A 9 -8.08 3.33 -12.43
C PRO A 9 -8.59 4.63 -11.77
N LEU A 10 -8.58 4.72 -10.45
CA LEU A 10 -8.91 5.94 -9.71
C LEU A 10 -7.70 6.86 -9.49
N GLU A 11 -6.56 6.55 -10.10
CA GLU A 11 -5.33 7.36 -10.06
C GLU A 11 -4.79 7.61 -8.63
N LEU A 12 -5.04 6.66 -7.72
CA LEU A 12 -4.72 6.79 -6.30
C LEU A 12 -3.23 6.63 -5.98
N ALA A 13 -2.39 6.25 -6.95
CA ALA A 13 -0.96 6.06 -6.75
C ALA A 13 -0.26 7.35 -6.30
N ALA A 14 -0.47 8.47 -7.00
CA ALA A 14 0.15 9.75 -6.63
C ALA A 14 -0.38 10.29 -5.28
N PRO A 15 -1.70 10.30 -5.00
CA PRO A 15 -2.22 10.66 -3.67
C PRO A 15 -1.70 9.77 -2.54
N SER A 16 -1.53 8.46 -2.77
CA SER A 16 -0.98 7.51 -1.78
C SER A 16 0.48 7.85 -1.43
N VAL A 17 1.27 8.24 -2.43
CA VAL A 17 2.64 8.73 -2.23
C VAL A 17 2.63 10.04 -1.44
N GLN A 18 1.71 10.96 -1.73
CA GLN A 18 1.58 12.23 -1.00
C GLN A 18 1.28 12.00 0.49
N ILE A 19 0.30 11.16 0.81
CA ILE A 19 -0.05 10.84 2.21
C ILE A 19 1.14 10.23 2.95
N TYR A 20 1.87 9.31 2.30
CA TYR A 20 3.09 8.75 2.89
C TYR A 20 4.13 9.84 3.19
N GLN A 21 4.37 10.76 2.24
CA GLN A 21 5.28 11.89 2.43
C GLN A 21 4.83 12.80 3.58
N ASP A 22 3.55 13.12 3.65
CA ASP A 22 2.99 13.97 4.71
C ASP A 22 3.17 13.34 6.09
N TRP A 23 2.98 12.02 6.21
CA TRP A 23 3.18 11.29 7.48
C TRP A 23 4.64 11.29 7.93
N ILE A 24 5.60 11.02 7.04
CA ILE A 24 7.02 11.04 7.43
C ILE A 24 7.50 12.47 7.77
N LEU A 25 6.98 13.50 7.09
CA LEU A 25 7.28 14.91 7.40
C LEU A 25 6.69 15.35 8.74
N ALA A 26 5.58 14.74 9.17
CA ALA A 26 4.98 14.94 10.49
C ALA A 26 5.69 14.14 11.61
N GLY A 27 6.74 13.38 11.29
CA GLY A 27 7.47 12.55 12.25
C GLY A 27 6.75 11.27 12.65
N ALA A 28 5.74 10.83 11.88
CA ALA A 28 5.07 9.56 12.11
C ALA A 28 5.85 8.40 11.49
N GLU A 29 5.78 7.23 12.14
CA GLU A 29 6.24 5.97 11.54
C GLU A 29 5.29 5.56 10.42
N ALA A 30 5.81 5.45 9.20
CA ALA A 30 5.03 5.14 8.02
C ALA A 30 5.78 4.19 7.09
N GLU A 31 5.02 3.33 6.42
CA GLU A 31 5.50 2.37 5.42
C GLU A 31 4.57 2.43 4.21
N LEU A 32 5.14 2.38 3.00
CA LEU A 32 4.41 2.44 1.73
C LEU A 32 4.78 1.23 0.86
N HIS A 33 3.75 0.50 0.43
CA HIS A 33 3.84 -0.55 -0.58
C HIS A 33 3.10 -0.13 -1.84
N MET A 34 3.88 0.14 -2.89
CA MET A 34 3.35 0.44 -4.21
C MET A 34 3.55 -0.76 -5.13
N PHE A 35 2.46 -1.41 -5.54
CA PHE A 35 2.50 -2.53 -6.47
C PHE A 35 2.36 -2.04 -7.91
N SER A 36 3.04 -2.68 -8.85
CA SER A 36 2.95 -2.30 -10.27
C SER A 36 1.59 -2.60 -10.88
N LYS A 37 0.91 -3.67 -10.41
CA LYS A 37 -0.41 -4.10 -10.86
C LYS A 37 -1.25 -4.69 -9.73
N GLY A 38 -2.56 -4.51 -9.81
CA GLY A 38 -3.55 -5.05 -8.88
C GLY A 38 -4.96 -4.46 -9.04
N GLY A 39 -5.08 -3.33 -9.72
CA GLY A 39 -6.34 -2.61 -9.90
C GLY A 39 -6.89 -2.02 -8.60
N HIS A 40 -8.09 -1.46 -8.70
CA HIS A 40 -8.80 -0.91 -7.55
C HIS A 40 -9.38 -2.02 -6.68
N GLY A 41 -9.21 -1.89 -5.35
CA GLY A 41 -9.95 -2.73 -4.39
C GLY A 41 -9.62 -4.22 -4.46
N TYR A 42 -8.35 -4.61 -4.62
CA TYR A 42 -7.92 -6.02 -4.69
C TYR A 42 -8.32 -6.86 -3.44
N GLY A 43 -8.55 -6.20 -2.30
CA GLY A 43 -9.07 -6.85 -1.09
C GLY A 43 -8.19 -8.02 -0.62
N MET A 44 -8.80 -9.06 -0.07
CA MET A 44 -8.11 -10.27 0.40
C MET A 44 -8.22 -11.45 -0.58
N ASN A 45 -8.76 -11.20 -1.78
CA ASN A 45 -8.93 -12.26 -2.77
C ASN A 45 -7.58 -12.66 -3.32
N LYS A 46 -7.33 -13.98 -3.42
CA LYS A 46 -6.12 -14.48 -4.06
C LYS A 46 -6.28 -14.41 -5.57
N ILE A 47 -5.57 -13.46 -6.19
CA ILE A 47 -5.60 -13.25 -7.65
C ILE A 47 -4.30 -13.72 -8.33
N ASN A 48 -3.42 -14.39 -7.59
CA ASN A 48 -2.11 -14.87 -8.03
C ASN A 48 -1.23 -13.73 -8.55
N ALA A 49 -1.25 -12.60 -7.85
CA ALA A 49 -0.46 -11.41 -8.16
C ALA A 49 0.34 -10.94 -6.93
N PRO A 50 1.39 -10.11 -7.10
CA PRO A 50 2.17 -9.61 -5.97
C PRO A 50 1.36 -8.91 -4.87
N VAL A 51 0.25 -8.27 -5.24
CA VAL A 51 -0.68 -7.64 -4.28
C VAL A 51 -1.23 -8.63 -3.25
N ASP A 52 -1.33 -9.93 -3.55
CA ASP A 52 -1.83 -10.94 -2.60
C ASP A 52 -1.04 -10.98 -1.27
N ARG A 53 0.17 -10.41 -1.24
CA ARG A 53 1.03 -10.35 -0.04
C ARG A 53 0.79 -9.11 0.83
N TRP A 54 -0.03 -8.14 0.39
CA TRP A 54 -0.18 -6.86 1.09
C TRP A 54 -0.55 -7.01 2.57
N SER A 55 -1.42 -7.98 2.89
CA SER A 55 -1.88 -8.22 4.25
C SER A 55 -0.79 -8.82 5.15
N GLN A 56 0.09 -9.65 4.57
CA GLN A 56 1.24 -10.18 5.31
C GLN A 56 2.23 -9.05 5.62
N LEU A 57 2.48 -8.16 4.66
CA LEU A 57 3.32 -6.97 4.87
C LEU A 57 2.75 -6.08 5.98
N LEU A 58 1.42 -5.92 6.04
CA LEU A 58 0.76 -5.20 7.13
C LEU A 58 0.99 -5.90 8.49
N ILE A 59 0.87 -7.22 8.55
CA ILE A 59 1.12 -7.98 9.79
C ILE A 59 2.57 -7.81 10.23
N ASP A 60 3.52 -7.96 9.31
CA ASP A 60 4.95 -7.80 9.58
C ASP A 60 5.25 -6.40 10.11
N TRP A 61 4.63 -5.36 9.52
CA TRP A 61 4.74 -3.98 10.00
C TRP A 61 4.18 -3.80 11.41
N ILE A 62 2.98 -4.31 11.70
CA ILE A 62 2.36 -4.21 13.04
C ILE A 62 3.23 -4.91 14.10
N LEU A 63 3.83 -6.05 13.77
CA LEU A 63 4.67 -6.81 14.69
C LEU A 63 6.06 -6.17 14.92
N ALA A 64 6.45 -5.22 14.06
CA ALA A 64 7.73 -4.51 14.15
C ALA A 64 7.63 -3.15 14.87
N LEU A 65 6.42 -2.69 15.23
CA LEU A 65 6.18 -1.53 16.11
C LEU A 65 6.58 -1.85 17.56
#